data_AF-X1UAE6-F1
#
_entry.id   AF-X1UAE6-F1
#
_cell.length_a   1.000
_cell.length_b   1.000
_cell.length_c   1.000
_cell.angle_alpha   90.00
_cell.angle_beta   90.00
_cell.angle_gamma   90.00
#
_symmetry.space_group_name_H-M   'P 1'
#
loop_
_entity.id
_entity.type
_entity.pdbx_description
1 polymer ?
#
loop_
_entity_poly.entity_id
_entity_poly.type
_entity_poly.pdbx_seq_one_letter_code
_entity_poly.pdbx_strand_id
1 'polypeptide(L)' 'MQLGDLKKAMKGVDIVQTTPFNKDGSLDLEGMRTNTRWLLERTAGKDFIFTPLGSTGEFYNMSDDECKVVIKMVVEEVK' A
#
# COMPACT_ATOMS: atom_id res chain seq x y z
N MET A 1 -17.33 5.21 -7.95
CA MET A 1 -17.02 4.17 -8.95
C MET A 1 -18.10 3.10 -8.87
N GLN A 2 -18.68 2.66 -9.99
CA GLN A 2 -19.62 1.54 -10.00
C GLN A 2 -18.84 0.20 -10.03
N LEU A 3 -19.46 -0.92 -9.62
CA LEU A 3 -18.79 -2.23 -9.60
C LEU A 3 -18.18 -2.63 -10.96
N GLY A 4 -18.87 -2.30 -12.07
CA GLY A 4 -18.38 -2.58 -13.42
C GLY A 4 -17.10 -1.80 -13.76
N ASP A 5 -16.98 -0.56 -13.28
CA ASP A 5 -15.78 0.26 -13.47
C ASP A 5 -14.62 -0.27 -12.64
N LEU A 6 -14.89 -0.68 -11.39
CA LEU A 6 -13.89 -1.29 -10.52
C LEU A 6 -13.30 -2.55 -11.15
N LYS A 7 -14.14 -3.46 -11.64
CA LYS A 7 -13.66 -4.69 -12.30
C LYS A 7 -12.76 -4.42 -13.51
N LYS A 8 -13.03 -3.35 -14.27
CA LYS A 8 -12.17 -2.95 -15.40
C LYS A 8 -10.84 -2.34 -14.96
N ALA A 9 -10.83 -1.65 -13.81
CA ALA A 9 -9.62 -1.08 -13.22
C ALA A 9 -8.75 -2.13 -12.50
N MET A 10 -9.34 -3.22 -12.02
CA MET A 10 -8.63 -4.34 -11.36
C MET A 10 -7.86 -5.22 -12.36
N LYS A 11 -6.80 -4.67 -12.96
CA LYS A 11 -5.92 -5.34 -13.92
C LYS A 11 -4.45 -4.95 -13.70
N GLY A 12 -3.55 -5.76 -14.24
CA GLY A 12 -2.11 -5.56 -14.09
C GLY A 12 -1.52 -6.29 -12.89
N VAL A 13 -0.38 -5.80 -12.40
CA VAL A 13 0.32 -6.41 -11.26
C VAL A 13 -0.34 -5.96 -9.96
N ASP A 14 -0.74 -6.91 -9.11
CA ASP A 14 -1.14 -6.64 -7.73
C ASP A 14 0.10 -6.63 -6.83
N ILE A 15 0.47 -5.44 -6.39
CA ILE A 15 1.62 -5.20 -5.53
C ILE A 15 1.13 -5.25 -4.08
N VAL A 16 1.28 -6.43 -3.47
CA VAL A 16 1.04 -6.62 -2.04
C VAL A 16 2.22 -6.03 -1.28
N GLN A 17 2.06 -4.80 -0.79
CA GLN A 17 3.15 -4.03 -0.19
C GLN A 17 3.55 -4.61 1.18
N THR A 18 4.84 -4.56 1.49
CA THR A 18 5.35 -4.71 2.86
C THR A 18 4.97 -3.48 3.70
N THR A 19 4.91 -3.64 5.01
CA THR A 19 4.83 -2.51 5.97
C THR A 19 6.18 -2.40 6.68
N PRO A 20 6.99 -1.36 6.41
CA PRO A 20 8.23 -1.14 7.14
C PRO A 20 7.98 -0.83 8.61
N PHE A 21 8.82 -1.40 9.48
CA PHE A 21 8.85 -1.14 10.91
C PHE A 21 10.25 -0.69 11.33
N ASN A 22 10.30 0.19 12.32
CA ASN A 22 11.51 0.56 13.02
C ASN A 22 12.04 -0.64 13.83
N LYS A 23 13.29 -0.54 14.30
CA LYS A 23 13.91 -1.59 15.13
C LYS A 23 13.16 -1.88 16.44
N ASP A 24 12.40 -0.91 16.93
CA ASP A 24 11.56 -1.05 18.13
C ASP A 24 10.16 -1.61 17.84
N GLY A 25 9.85 -1.91 16.57
CA GLY A 25 8.56 -2.42 16.14
C GLY A 25 7.52 -1.35 15.84
N SER A 26 7.80 -0.06 16.04
CA SER A 26 6.90 1.02 15.64
C SER A 26 6.85 1.17 14.11
N LEU A 27 5.74 1.70 13.58
CA LEU A 27 5.60 1.94 12.13
C LEU A 27 6.67 2.90 11.59
N ASP A 28 7.33 2.50 10.50
CA ASP A 28 8.17 3.38 9.70
C ASP A 28 7.38 3.95 8.51
N LEU A 29 6.65 5.03 8.76
CA LEU A 29 5.81 5.68 7.75
C LEU A 29 6.63 6.39 6.66
N GLU A 30 7.85 6.84 6.96
CA GLU A 30 8.72 7.49 5.99
C GLU A 30 9.31 6.46 5.01
N GLY A 31 9.77 5.32 5.53
CA GLY A 31 10.20 4.19 4.72
C GLY A 31 9.06 3.66 3.85
N MET A 32 7.85 3.56 4.41
CA MET A 32 6.67 3.15 3.64
C MET A 32 6.34 4.14 2.52
N ARG A 33 6.41 5.45 2.79
CA ARG A 33 6.20 6.51 1.79
C ARG A 33 7.24 6.44 0.67
N THR A 34 8.51 6.26 1.04
CA THR A 34 9.63 6.13 0.10
C THR A 34 9.47 4.90 -0.80
N ASN A 35 9.11 3.75 -0.22
CA ASN A 35 8.83 2.52 -0.97
C ASN A 35 7.64 2.71 -1.92
N THR A 36 6.57 3.36 -1.47
CA THR A 36 5.39 3.63 -2.30
C THR A 36 5.73 4.52 -3.50
N ARG A 37 6.49 5.61 -3.30
CA ARG A 37 6.98 6.46 -4.39
C ARG A 37 7.84 5.70 -5.38
N TRP A 38 8.79 4.92 -4.88
CA TRP A 38 9.65 4.11 -5.73
C TRP A 38 8.84 3.13 -6.58
N LEU A 39 7.82 2.49 -6.01
CA LEU A 39 6.93 1.59 -6.74
C LEU A 39 6.11 2.33 -7.80
N LEU A 40 5.56 3.51 -7.49
CA LEU A 40 4.85 4.37 -8.46
C LEU A 40 5.74 4.72 -9.67
N GLU A 41 7.00 5.08 -9.43
CA GLU A 41 7.95 5.37 -10.50
C GLU A 41 8.20 4.14 -11.39
N ARG A 42 8.27 2.94 -10.82
CA ARG A 42 8.48 1.69 -11.58
C ARG A 42 7.25 1.19 -12.33
N THR A 43 6.06 1.58 -11.87
CA THR A 43 4.78 1.24 -12.51
C THR A 43 4.25 2.32 -13.43
N ALA A 44 4.95 3.44 -13.60
CA ALA A 44 4.56 4.54 -14.48
C ALA A 44 4.16 4.03 -15.89
N GLY A 45 2.94 4.38 -16.32
CA GLY A 45 2.38 3.98 -17.62
C GLY A 45 1.87 2.54 -17.71
N LYS A 46 1.84 1.78 -16.61
CA LYS A 46 1.31 0.41 -16.55
C LYS A 46 0.07 0.35 -15.67
N ASP A 47 -0.78 -0.65 -15.93
CA ASP A 47 -1.84 -1.01 -14.99
C ASP A 47 -1.23 -1.74 -13.78
N PHE A 48 -1.61 -1.33 -12.56
CA PHE A 48 -1.21 -1.97 -11.32
C PHE A 48 -2.26 -1.73 -10.22
N ILE A 49 -2.18 -2.53 -9.18
CA ILE A 49 -2.98 -2.39 -7.96
C ILE A 49 -1.99 -2.33 -6.79
N PHE A 50 -2.23 -1.44 -5.83
CA PHE A 50 -1.59 -1.54 -4.52
C PHE A 50 -2.54 -2.21 -3.54
N THR A 51 -2.03 -3.25 -2.89
CA THR A 51 -2.68 -3.92 -1.77
C THR A 51 -1.83 -3.70 -0.52
N PRO A 52 -1.98 -2.55 0.17
CA PRO A 52 -1.41 -2.37 1.50
C PRO A 52 -2.13 -3.28 2.49
N LEU A 53 -1.45 -3.65 3.58
CA LEU A 53 -2.02 -4.50 4.63
C LEU A 53 -2.48 -5.91 4.16
N GLY A 54 -1.88 -6.44 3.09
CA GLY A 54 -1.97 -7.87 2.80
C GLY A 54 -1.18 -8.71 3.81
N SER A 55 -1.15 -10.03 3.65
CA SER A 55 -0.31 -10.91 4.48
C SER A 55 1.18 -10.49 4.44
N THR A 56 1.67 -10.07 3.28
CA THR A 56 3.02 -9.51 3.08
C THR A 56 3.24 -8.20 3.84
N GLY A 57 2.17 -7.45 4.13
CA GLY A 57 2.19 -6.22 4.91
C GLY A 57 2.08 -6.44 6.42
N GLU A 58 2.07 -7.70 6.88
CA GLU A 58 2.08 -8.08 8.29
C GLU A 58 0.91 -7.47 9.10
N PHE A 59 -0.26 -7.28 8.48
CA PHE A 59 -1.40 -6.62 9.12
C PHE A 59 -1.86 -7.28 10.42
N TYR A 60 -1.67 -8.58 10.55
CA TYR A 60 -2.02 -9.36 11.74
C TYR A 60 -1.12 -9.05 12.96
N ASN A 61 0.00 -8.34 12.76
CA ASN A 61 0.89 -7.87 13.83
C ASN A 61 0.62 -6.41 14.24
N MET A 62 -0.37 -5.75 13.62
CA MET A 62 -0.69 -4.35 13.86
C MET A 62 -2.04 -4.20 14.57
N SER A 63 -2.20 -3.11 15.30
CA SER A 63 -3.50 -2.65 15.76
C SER A 63 -4.34 -2.09 14.60
N ASP A 64 -5.66 -2.01 14.81
CA ASP A 64 -6.58 -1.39 13.85
C ASP A 64 -6.22 0.08 13.56
N ASP A 65 -5.68 0.80 14.55
CA ASP A 65 -5.31 2.21 14.40
C ASP A 65 -4.03 2.36 13.57
N GLU A 66 -3.04 1.49 13.78
CA GLU A 66 -1.86 1.39 12.91
C GLU A 66 -2.26 1.05 11.47
N CYS A 67 -3.17 0.10 11.29
CA CYS A 67 -3.72 -0.25 9.98
C CYS A 67 -4.37 0.96 9.29
N LYS A 68 -5.21 1.73 10.00
CA LYS A 68 -5.84 2.95 9.45
C LYS A 68 -4.80 3.99 9.04
N VAL A 69 -3.73 4.16 9.83
CA VAL A 69 -2.63 5.08 9.51
C VAL A 69 -1.90 4.65 8.23
N VAL A 70 -1.60 3.36 8.07
CA VAL A 70 -0.96 2.83 6.85
C VAL A 70 -1.86 3.01 5.63
N ILE A 71 -3.15 2.66 5.71
CA ILE A 71 -4.12 2.86 4.62
C ILE A 71 -4.16 4.33 4.22
N LYS A 72 -4.31 5.23 5.20
CA LYS A 72 -4.37 6.67 4.97
C LYS A 72 -3.11 7.17 4.28
N MET A 73 -1.94 6.75 4.76
CA MET A 73 -0.65 7.16 4.20
C MET A 73 -0.51 6.71 2.74
N VAL A 74 -0.79 5.44 2.41
CA VAL A 74 -0.70 4.93 1.03
C VAL A 74 -1.69 5.65 0.12
N VAL A 75 -2.96 5.79 0.53
CA VAL A 75 -3.98 6.48 -0.27
C VAL A 75 -3.65 7.96 -0.50
N GLU A 76 -3.05 8.64 0.48
CA GLU A 76 -2.62 10.04 0.32
C GLU A 76 -1.40 10.18 -0.59
N GLU A 77 -0.49 9.22 -0.60
CA GLU A 77 0.74 9.28 -1.40
C GLU A 77 0.50 8.96 -2.89
N VAL A 78 -0.53 8.19 -3.22
CA VAL A 78 -0.84 7.79 -4.61
C VAL A 78 -1.90 8.65 -5.29
N LYS A 79 -2.39 9.69 -4.61
CA LYS A 79 -3.30 10.70 -5.18
C LYS A 79 -2.58 11.64 -6.15
#